data_AF-A0A928EAH5-F1
#
_entry.id   AF-A0A928EAH5-F1
#
_cell.length_a   1.000
_cell.length_b   1.000
_cell.length_c   1.000
_cell.angle_alpha   90.00
_cell.angle_beta   90.00
_cell.angle_gamma   90.00
#
_symmetry.space_group_name_H-M   'P 1'
#
loop_
_entity.id
_entity.type
_entity.pdbx_description
1 polymer ?
#
loop_
_entity_poly.entity_id
_entity_poly.type
_entity_poly.pdbx_seq_one_letter_code
_entity_poly.pdbx_strand_id
1 'polypeptide(L)' 'MAEQKKQIPLRLSAQLYRAIVAWAEDDFRSVNGQIEYLLTECVKQRKKTGAYVGKDIDKPLDIDIS' A
#
# COMPACT_ATOMS: atom_id res chain seq x y z
N MET A 1 7.55 6.59 -23.32
CA MET A 1 7.40 7.89 -22.63
C MET A 1 7.10 7.57 -21.17
N ALA A 2 7.93 7.97 -20.22
CA ALA A 2 7.63 7.74 -18.80
C ALA A 2 6.34 8.50 -18.45
N GLU A 3 5.38 7.78 -17.87
CA GLU A 3 4.10 8.36 -17.48
C GLU A 3 4.33 9.47 -16.44
N GLN A 4 3.78 10.64 -16.68
CA GLN A 4 4.09 11.82 -15.87
C GLN A 4 3.42 11.67 -14.49
N LYS A 5 4.22 11.55 -13.43
CA LYS A 5 3.70 11.40 -12.06
C LYS A 5 3.03 12.70 -11.60
N LYS A 6 1.73 12.63 -11.30
CA LYS A 6 0.99 13.75 -10.72
C LYS A 6 1.29 13.85 -9.23
N GLN A 7 1.84 14.98 -8.79
CA GLN A 7 2.04 15.25 -7.37
C GLN A 7 0.73 15.72 -6.72
N ILE A 8 0.35 15.08 -5.63
CA ILE A 8 -0.83 15.44 -4.83
C ILE A 8 -0.42 15.60 -3.37
N PRO A 9 -0.91 16.62 -2.64
CA PRO A 9 -0.70 16.70 -1.21
C PRO A 9 -1.53 15.61 -0.52
N LEU A 10 -0.85 14.67 0.15
CA LEU A 10 -1.48 13.57 0.89
C LEU A 10 -1.34 13.83 2.41
N ARG A 11 -2.46 13.78 3.13
CA ARG A 11 -2.48 13.90 4.59
C ARG A 11 -2.65 12.51 5.20
N LEU A 12 -1.72 12.12 6.09
CA LEU A 12 -1.73 10.84 6.79
C LEU A 12 -1.58 11.09 8.29
N SER A 13 -2.13 10.19 9.12
CA SER A 13 -1.78 10.18 10.53
C SER A 13 -0.33 9.75 10.71
N ALA A 14 0.34 10.24 11.75
CA ALA A 14 1.74 9.89 12.01
C ALA A 14 1.93 8.38 12.25
N GLN A 15 0.93 7.72 12.85
CA GLN A 15 0.94 6.28 13.07
C GLN A 15 0.91 5.50 11.76
N LEU A 16 0.01 5.87 10.85
CA LEU A 16 -0.09 5.21 9.54
C LEU A 16 1.18 5.42 8.72
N TYR A 17 1.72 6.65 8.73
CA TYR A 17 2.98 6.93 8.04
C TYR A 17 4.12 6.04 8.54
N ARG A 18 4.29 5.90 9.86
CA ARG A 18 5.32 5.02 10.44
C ARG A 18 5.15 3.56 10.04
N ALA A 19 3.92 3.05 10.01
CA ALA A 19 3.64 1.68 9.57
C ALA A 19 4.03 1.47 8.09
N ILE A 20 3.74 2.44 7.22
CA ILE A 20 4.13 2.39 5.80
C ILE A 20 5.65 2.46 5.64
N VAL A 21 6.34 3.28 6.45
CA VAL A 21 7.81 3.36 6.43
C VAL A 21 8.44 2.03 6.81
N ALA A 22 8.03 1.43 7.93
CA ALA A 22 8.55 0.14 8.36
C ALA A 22 8.33 -0.95 7.30
N TRP A 23 7.15 -1.01 6.70
CA TRP A 23 6.87 -1.96 5.62
C TRP A 23 7.72 -1.69 4.37
N ALA A 24 7.93 -0.42 4.00
CA ALA A 24 8.81 -0.08 2.90
C ALA A 24 10.27 -0.51 3.16
N GLU A 25 10.75 -0.38 4.40
CA GLU A 25 12.07 -0.84 4.84
C GLU A 25 12.20 -2.36 4.73
N ASP A 26 11.20 -3.11 5.23
CA ASP A 26 11.18 -4.59 5.16
C ASP A 26 11.24 -5.10 3.71
N ASP A 27 10.59 -4.39 2.78
CA ASP A 27 10.57 -4.74 1.35
C ASP A 27 11.72 -4.10 0.54
N PHE A 28 12.68 -3.40 1.19
CA PHE A 28 13.76 -2.64 0.54
C PHE A 28 13.28 -1.67 -0.55
N ARG A 29 12.14 -1.00 -0.30
CA ARG A 29 11.50 -0.03 -1.20
C ARG A 29 11.53 1.38 -0.63
N SER A 30 11.42 2.37 -1.52
CA SER A 30 11.17 3.75 -1.07
C SER A 30 9.75 3.89 -0.52
N VAL A 31 9.57 4.79 0.46
CA VAL A 31 8.24 5.08 1.05
C VAL A 31 7.23 5.51 -0.02
N ASN A 32 7.63 6.37 -0.96
CA ASN A 32 6.76 6.78 -2.07
C ASN A 32 6.41 5.62 -2.99
N GLY A 33 7.37 4.74 -3.29
CA GLY A 33 7.12 3.52 -4.07
C GLY A 33 6.16 2.57 -3.36
N GLN A 34 6.25 2.45 -2.04
CA GLN A 34 5.31 1.66 -1.25
C GLN A 34 3.90 2.24 -1.29
N ILE A 35 3.75 3.56 -1.11
CA ILE A 35 2.44 4.24 -1.23
C ILE A 35 1.84 4.03 -2.63
N GLU A 36 2.64 4.19 -3.69
CA GLU A 36 2.21 3.99 -5.07
C GLU A 36 1.75 2.54 -5.34
N TYR A 37 2.48 1.56 -4.80
CA TYR A 37 2.11 0.16 -4.88
C TYR A 37 0.77 -0.12 -4.21
N LEU A 38 0.58 0.32 -2.96
CA LEU A 38 -0.65 0.10 -2.20
C LEU A 38 -1.87 0.71 -2.90
N LEU A 39 -1.76 1.96 -3.37
CA LEU A 39 -2.83 2.63 -4.09
C LEU A 39 -3.16 1.91 -5.40
N THR A 40 -2.14 1.41 -6.10
CA THR A 40 -2.31 0.65 -7.34
C THR A 40 -3.06 -0.67 -7.11
N GLU A 41 -2.68 -1.42 -6.07
CA GLU A 41 -3.35 -2.67 -5.72
C GLU A 41 -4.80 -2.44 -5.29
N CYS A 42 -5.08 -1.40 -4.50
CA CYS A 42 -6.45 -1.00 -4.15
C CYS A 42 -7.31 -0.70 -5.39
N VAL A 43 -6.78 0.04 -6.38
CA VAL A 43 -7.51 0.35 -7.63
C VAL A 43 -7.71 -0.90 -8.48
N LYS A 44 -6.68 -1.75 -8.63
CA LYS A 44 -6.80 -3.02 -9.36
C LYS A 44 -7.85 -3.93 -8.75
N GLN A 45 -7.85 -4.06 -7.42
CA GLN A 45 -8.82 -4.87 -6.70
C GLN A 45 -10.24 -4.36 -6.88
N ARG A 46 -10.45 -3.03 -6.80
CA ARG A 46 -11.75 -2.41 -7.05
C ARG A 46 -12.23 -2.69 -8.47
N LYS A 47 -11.35 -2.61 -9.47
CA LYS A 47 -11.70 -2.94 -10.87
C LYS A 47 -12.06 -4.41 -11.06
N LYS A 48 -11.40 -5.32 -10.33
CA LYS A 48 -11.62 -6.77 -10.46
C LYS A 48 -12.86 -7.27 -9.72
N THR A 49 -13.08 -6.77 -8.50
CA THR A 49 -14.06 -7.36 -7.56
C THR A 49 -15.14 -6.39 -7.11
N GLY A 50 -15.02 -5.09 -7.42
CA GLY A 50 -15.87 -4.04 -6.88
C GLY A 50 -15.61 -3.70 -5.40
N ALA A 51 -14.78 -4.48 -4.69
CA ALA A 51 -14.46 -4.25 -3.29
C ALA A 51 -13.34 -3.19 -3.14
N TYR A 52 -13.44 -2.40 -2.07
CA TYR A 52 -12.45 -1.36 -1.73
C TYR A 52 -11.21 -1.92 -1.02
N VAL A 53 -11.33 -3.13 -0.49
CA VAL A 53 -10.32 -3.79 0.31
C VAL A 53 -10.44 -5.29 0.11
N GLY A 54 -9.31 -6.01 0.22
CA GLY A 54 -9.33 -7.47 0.17
C GLY A 54 -10.18 -8.01 1.30
N LYS A 55 -10.99 -9.03 1.02
CA LYS A 55 -11.83 -9.69 2.03
C LYS A 55 -11.02 -10.22 3.23
N ASP A 56 -9.70 -10.29 3.09
CA ASP A 56 -8.75 -10.81 4.04
C ASP A 56 -7.75 -9.75 4.55
N ILE A 57 -7.96 -8.45 4.30
CA ILE A 57 -7.04 -7.40 4.78
C ILE A 57 -7.03 -7.25 6.31
N ASP A 58 -8.15 -7.60 6.95
CA ASP A 58 -8.32 -7.61 8.40
C ASP A 58 -7.95 -8.97 9.00
N LYS A 59 -7.63 -9.97 8.17
CA LYS A 59 -7.11 -11.23 8.69
C LYS A 59 -5.66 -11.01 9.12
N PRO A 60 -5.29 -11.42 10.34
CA PRO A 60 -3.89 -11.50 10.72
C PRO A 60 -3.12 -12.23 9.64
N LEU A 61 -1.95 -11.71 9.27
CA LEU A 61 -1.02 -12.44 8.42
C LEU A 61 -0.63 -13.69 9.21
N ASP A 62 -1.17 -14.85 8.84
CA ASP A 62 -0.80 -16.14 9.45
C ASP A 62 0.56 -16.54 8.86
N ILE A 63 1.61 -15.84 9.32
CA ILE A 63 3.00 -16.17 9.03
C ILE A 63 3.40 -17.21 10.07
N ASP A 64 3.19 -18.48 9.73
CA ASP A 64 3.86 -19.57 10.42
C ASP A 64 5.36 -19.50 10.04
N ILE A 65 6.14 -18.86 10.90
CA ILE A 65 7.61 -18.84 10.82
C ILE A 65 8.13 -19.95 11.74
N SER A 66 7.84 -21.20 11.39
CA SER A 66 8.42 -22.40 12.01
C SER A 66 9.64 -22.89 11.25
#